data_AF-A0ABD7CPB1-F1
#
_entry.id   AF-A0ABD7CPB1-F1
#
_cell.length_a   1.000
_cell.length_b   1.000
_cell.length_c   1.000
_cell.angle_alpha   90.00
_cell.angle_beta   90.00
_cell.angle_gamma   90.00
#
_symmetry.space_group_name_H-M   'P 1'
#
loop_
_entity.id
_entity.type
_entity.pdbx_description
1 polymer ?
#
loop_
_entity_poly.entity_id
_entity_poly.type
_entity_poly.pdbx_seq_one_letter_code
_entity_poly.pdbx_strand_id
1 'polypeptide(L)'
;MEIYIFNRDLELKGILDTFTSLRWVRKFNISGEFELHCALDSNTLESLKRENIIYKKDDVEAGYIETRQLKIGEDGQEYLEAKGKFLTNYLDRRISWDRVSFTGKTEDLMRKLVNG
;
A
#
# COMPACT_ATOMS: atom_id res chain seq x y z
N MET A 1 -15.88 4.34 -8.03
CA MET A 1 -15.01 3.28 -7.47
C MET A 1 -14.62 3.75 -6.08
N GLU A 2 -14.74 2.89 -5.07
CA GLU A 2 -14.44 3.27 -3.67
C GLU A 2 -13.07 2.73 -3.25
N ILE A 3 -12.33 3.54 -2.52
CA ILE A 3 -11.05 3.21 -1.90
C ILE A 3 -11.23 3.30 -0.38
N TYR A 4 -11.08 2.17 0.29
CA TYR A 4 -11.14 2.08 1.75
C TYR A 4 -9.74 2.34 2.31
N ILE A 5 -9.67 3.19 3.32
CA ILE A 5 -8.42 3.56 3.98
C ILE A 5 -8.46 3.04 5.41
N PHE A 6 -7.51 2.19 5.76
CA PHE A 6 -7.36 1.61 7.10
C PHE A 6 -6.05 2.08 7.73
N ASN A 7 -5.97 2.08 9.06
CA ASN A 7 -4.65 2.11 9.71
C ASN A 7 -4.01 0.71 9.73
N ARG A 8 -2.83 0.61 10.36
CA ARG A 8 -2.11 -0.67 10.50
C ARG A 8 -2.86 -1.72 11.33
N ASP A 9 -3.74 -1.27 12.21
CA ASP A 9 -4.57 -2.12 13.06
C ASP A 9 -5.87 -2.55 12.36
N LEU A 10 -5.99 -2.28 11.05
CA LEU A 10 -7.15 -2.59 10.21
C LEU A 10 -8.44 -1.86 10.64
N GLU A 11 -8.32 -0.74 11.34
CA GLU A 11 -9.44 0.15 11.64
C GLU A 11 -9.71 1.07 10.45
N LEU A 12 -10.97 1.14 10.01
CA LEU A 12 -11.38 2.03 8.92
C LEU A 12 -11.21 3.50 9.34
N LYS A 13 -10.43 4.26 8.59
CA LYS A 13 -10.19 5.70 8.79
C LYS A 13 -10.98 6.56 7.81
N GLY A 14 -11.34 6.03 6.65
CA GLY A 14 -12.15 6.74 5.68
C GLY A 14 -12.42 5.94 4.42
N ILE A 15 -13.31 6.48 3.58
CA ILE A 15 -13.61 5.97 2.25
C ILE A 15 -13.41 7.14 1.29
N LEU A 16 -12.60 6.92 0.25
CA LEU A 16 -12.35 7.89 -0.81
C LEU A 16 -13.04 7.39 -2.08
N ASP A 17 -14.00 8.17 -2.58
CA ASP A 17 -14.73 7.90 -3.82
C ASP A 17 -14.40 8.91 -4.95
N THR A 18 -13.75 10.02 -4.59
CA THR A 18 -13.40 11.13 -5.46
C THR A 18 -11.90 11.33 -5.49
N PHE A 19 -11.29 11.16 -6.66
CA PHE A 19 -9.85 11.34 -6.89
C PHE A 19 -9.60 11.62 -8.38
N THR A 20 -8.48 12.25 -8.69
CA THR A 20 -8.12 12.65 -10.06
C THR A 20 -7.57 11.48 -10.86
N SER A 21 -6.72 10.65 -10.26
CA SER A 21 -6.20 9.45 -10.91
C SER A 21 -5.82 8.36 -9.91
N LEU A 22 -5.96 7.10 -10.34
CA LEU A 22 -5.47 5.93 -9.62
C LEU A 22 -4.76 5.00 -10.62
N ARG A 23 -3.48 4.75 -10.39
CA ARG A 23 -2.70 3.72 -11.06
C ARG A 23 -2.53 2.54 -10.10
N TRP A 24 -3.00 1.36 -10.50
CA TRP A 24 -2.96 0.13 -9.71
C TRP A 24 -2.27 -0.97 -10.53
N VAL A 25 -1.00 -1.25 -10.25
CA VAL A 25 -0.15 -2.07 -11.11
C VAL A 25 0.25 -3.36 -10.41
N ARG A 26 -0.35 -4.46 -10.88
CA ARG A 26 0.02 -5.82 -10.50
C ARG A 26 1.29 -6.22 -11.25
N LYS A 27 2.19 -6.92 -10.57
CA LYS A 27 3.43 -7.43 -11.16
C LYS A 27 3.54 -8.92 -10.85
N PHE A 28 4.09 -9.70 -11.78
CA PHE A 28 4.05 -11.16 -11.71
C PHE A 28 5.04 -11.73 -10.69
N ASN A 29 6.27 -11.21 -10.64
CA ASN A 29 7.38 -11.77 -9.85
C ASN A 29 7.86 -10.84 -8.72
N ILE A 30 7.33 -9.64 -8.62
CA ILE A 30 7.64 -8.67 -7.57
C ILE A 30 6.34 -8.09 -7.02
N SER A 31 6.40 -7.44 -5.85
CA SER A 31 5.23 -6.74 -5.32
C SER A 31 4.71 -5.71 -6.31
N GLY A 32 3.39 -5.67 -6.46
CA GLY A 32 2.72 -4.59 -7.15
C GLY A 32 2.81 -3.26 -6.39
N GLU A 33 2.36 -2.21 -7.06
CA GLU A 33 2.43 -0.82 -6.59
C GLU A 33 1.15 -0.07 -6.95
N PHE A 34 0.92 1.02 -6.23
CA PHE A 34 -0.12 1.97 -6.58
C PHE A 34 0.38 3.41 -6.49
N GLU A 35 -0.32 4.27 -7.21
CA GLU A 35 -0.16 5.71 -7.17
C GLU A 35 -1.54 6.37 -7.28
N LEU A 36 -1.88 7.18 -6.28
CA LEU A 36 -3.17 7.83 -6.13
C LEU A 36 -2.96 9.35 -6.12
N HIS A 37 -3.72 10.07 -6.94
CA HIS A 37 -3.75 11.53 -6.99
C HIS A 37 -5.15 12.01 -6.65
N CYS A 38 -5.28 12.89 -5.67
CA CYS A 38 -6.56 13.46 -5.24
C CYS A 38 -6.41 14.92 -4.85
N ALA A 39 -7.53 15.64 -4.78
CA ALA A 39 -7.55 16.99 -4.23
C ALA A 39 -7.12 16.96 -2.75
N LEU A 40 -6.38 17.97 -2.33
CA LEU A 40 -6.02 18.12 -0.94
C LEU A 40 -7.20 18.69 -0.15
N ASP A 41 -7.63 17.96 0.88
CA ASP A 41 -8.56 18.43 1.89
C ASP A 41 -8.17 17.84 3.24
N SER A 42 -8.84 18.26 4.32
CA SER A 42 -8.51 17.79 5.67
C SER A 42 -8.71 16.27 5.84
N ASN A 43 -9.69 15.67 5.16
CA ASN A 43 -9.97 14.24 5.24
C ASN A 43 -8.91 13.43 4.48
N THR A 44 -8.54 13.84 3.27
CA THR A 44 -7.50 13.17 2.48
C THR A 44 -6.14 13.28 3.16
N LEU A 45 -5.81 14.44 3.73
CA LEU A 45 -4.57 14.66 4.48
C LEU A 45 -4.47 13.81 5.76
N GLU A 46 -5.59 13.68 6.49
CA GLU A 46 -5.66 12.87 7.70
C GLU A 46 -5.67 11.37 7.42
N SER A 47 -6.33 10.95 6.34
CA SER A 47 -6.51 9.53 5.99
C SER A 47 -5.31 8.96 5.22
N LEU A 48 -4.74 9.70 4.27
CA LEU A 48 -3.62 9.24 3.44
C LEU A 48 -2.27 9.46 4.14
N LYS A 49 -2.15 8.93 5.36
CA LYS A 49 -0.92 8.92 6.16
C LYS A 49 -0.04 7.73 5.77
N ARG A 50 1.27 7.91 5.92
CA ARG A 50 2.23 6.83 5.74
C ARG A 50 1.86 5.63 6.64
N GLU A 51 2.06 4.43 6.14
CA GLU A 51 1.70 3.13 6.73
C GLU A 51 0.20 2.84 6.83
N ASN A 52 -0.69 3.78 6.50
CA ASN A 52 -2.10 3.44 6.31
C ASN A 52 -2.24 2.54 5.06
N ILE A 53 -3.26 1.69 5.09
CA ILE A 53 -3.55 0.69 4.08
C ILE A 53 -4.66 1.22 3.18
N ILE A 54 -4.46 1.10 1.88
CA ILE A 54 -5.40 1.40 0.82
C ILE A 54 -5.93 0.09 0.25
N TYR A 55 -7.24 -0.03 0.22
CA TYR A 55 -7.95 -1.17 -0.35
C TYR A 55 -8.96 -0.68 -1.39
N LYS A 56 -8.80 -1.11 -2.64
CA LYS A 56 -9.76 -0.84 -3.70
C LYS A 56 -10.92 -1.82 -3.53
N LYS A 57 -12.15 -1.33 -3.42
CA LYS A 57 -13.34 -2.18 -3.23
C LYS A 57 -13.36 -3.34 -4.22
N ASP A 58 -13.62 -4.55 -3.72
CA ASP A 58 -13.72 -5.79 -4.49
C ASP A 58 -12.42 -6.23 -5.19
N ASP A 59 -11.29 -5.59 -4.89
CA ASP A 59 -9.97 -6.08 -5.33
C ASP A 59 -9.49 -7.21 -4.40
N VAL A 60 -8.53 -8.00 -4.90
CA VAL A 60 -7.86 -9.06 -4.14
C VAL A 60 -6.60 -8.55 -3.44
N GLU A 61 -6.08 -7.40 -3.88
CA GLU A 61 -4.89 -6.76 -3.32
C GLU A 61 -5.24 -5.51 -2.53
N ALA A 62 -4.41 -5.24 -1.53
CA ALA A 62 -4.35 -3.97 -0.82
C ALA A 62 -2.89 -3.50 -0.82
N GLY A 63 -2.67 -2.21 -0.58
CA GLY A 63 -1.32 -1.66 -0.45
C GLY A 63 -1.19 -0.74 0.75
N TYR A 64 0.03 -0.53 1.22
CA TYR A 64 0.32 0.45 2.25
C TYR A 64 0.88 1.72 1.62
N ILE A 65 0.59 2.88 2.20
CA ILE A 65 1.13 4.17 1.77
C ILE A 65 2.59 4.25 2.23
N GLU A 66 3.51 4.33 1.26
CA GLU A 66 4.94 4.46 1.53
C GLU A 66 5.36 5.93 1.58
N THR A 67 4.83 6.73 0.65
CA THR A 67 5.13 8.16 0.54
C THR A 67 3.87 8.95 0.23
N ARG A 68 3.84 10.20 0.68
CA ARG A 68 2.83 11.20 0.34
C ARG A 68 3.51 12.51 -0.02
N GLN A 69 3.04 13.18 -1.05
CA GLN A 69 3.61 14.43 -1.55
C GLN A 69 2.50 15.43 -1.83
N LEU A 70 2.68 16.66 -1.33
CA LEU A 70 1.81 17.79 -1.66
C LEU A 70 2.32 18.43 -2.95
N LYS A 71 1.40 18.71 -3.87
CA LYS A 71 1.68 19.36 -5.15
C LYS A 71 0.72 20.51 -5.36
N ILE A 72 1.16 21.56 -6.03
CA ILE A 72 0.30 22.65 -6.49
C ILE A 72 0.18 22.47 -8.00
N GLY A 73 -1.05 22.37 -8.51
CA GLY A 73 -1.32 22.26 -9.93
C GLY A 73 -1.15 23.61 -10.65
N GLU A 74 -1.15 23.57 -11.98
CA GLU A 74 -1.10 24.79 -12.81
C GLU A 74 -2.33 25.69 -12.62
N ASP A 75 -3.43 25.10 -12.16
CA ASP A 75 -4.68 25.76 -11.77
C ASP A 75 -4.62 26.44 -10.39
N GLY A 76 -3.49 26.32 -9.68
CA GLY A 76 -3.30 26.82 -8.32
C GLY A 76 -3.98 25.98 -7.24
N GLN A 77 -4.56 24.82 -7.58
CA GLN A 77 -5.16 23.91 -6.60
C GLN A 77 -4.10 23.03 -5.95
N GLU A 78 -4.32 22.68 -4.68
CA GLU A 78 -3.45 21.76 -3.95
C GLU A 78 -3.92 20.31 -4.14
N TYR A 79 -2.97 19.44 -4.45
CA TYR A 79 -3.17 18.03 -4.70
C TYR A 79 -2.31 17.20 -3.76
N LEU A 80 -2.81 16.02 -3.41
CA LEU A 80 -2.09 15.01 -2.67
C LEU A 80 -1.82 13.80 -3.56
N GLU A 81 -0.53 13.50 -3.72
CA GLU A 81 -0.05 12.28 -4.36
C GLU A 81 0.35 11.28 -3.26
N ALA A 82 -0.30 10.12 -3.22
CA ALA A 82 0.03 9.02 -2.34
C ALA A 82 0.54 7.82 -3.15
N LYS A 83 1.74 7.35 -2.82
CA LYS A 83 2.40 6.21 -3.47
C LYS A 83 2.67 5.11 -2.49
N GLY A 84 2.55 3.88 -2.94
CA GLY A 84 2.72 2.72 -2.09
C GLY A 84 2.92 1.41 -2.82
N LYS A 85 3.19 0.38 -2.03
CA LYS A 85 3.37 -1.00 -2.50
C LYS A 85 2.28 -1.88 -1.95
N PHE A 86 2.01 -2.99 -2.61
CA PHE A 86 1.06 -3.98 -2.12
C PHE A 86 1.54 -4.63 -0.82
N LEU A 87 0.60 -5.14 -0.02
CA LEU A 87 0.90 -5.74 1.30
C LEU A 87 1.87 -6.93 1.21
N THR A 88 1.97 -7.58 0.05
CA THR A 88 2.97 -8.63 -0.21
C THR A 88 4.41 -8.13 -0.05
N ASN A 89 4.67 -6.82 -0.23
CA ASN A 89 5.97 -6.22 0.07
C ASN A 89 6.30 -6.15 1.58
N TYR A 90 5.38 -6.51 2.48
CA TYR A 90 5.75 -6.62 3.90
C TYR A 90 6.80 -7.69 4.16
N LEU A 91 6.87 -8.75 3.33
CA LEU A 91 7.92 -9.75 3.43
C LEU A 91 9.32 -9.18 3.13
N ASP A 92 9.41 -8.21 2.21
CA ASP A 92 10.64 -7.50 1.85
C ASP A 92 11.15 -6.59 2.99
N ARG A 93 10.27 -6.22 3.93
CA ARG A 93 10.61 -5.45 5.13
C ARG A 93 11.10 -6.30 6.30
N ARG A 94 11.04 -7.64 6.19
CA ARG A 94 11.44 -8.56 7.26
C ARG A 94 12.91 -8.91 7.14
N ILE A 95 13.56 -9.07 8.30
CA ILE A 95 14.94 -9.56 8.40
C ILE A 95 14.89 -10.94 9.05
N SER A 96 15.55 -11.91 8.43
CA SER A 96 15.81 -13.21 9.07
C SER A 96 17.02 -13.06 9.98
N TRP A 97 16.77 -12.96 11.29
CA TRP A 97 17.82 -12.72 12.28
C TRP A 97 18.80 -13.89 12.42
N ASP A 98 18.28 -15.12 12.37
CA ASP A 98 19.08 -16.33 12.54
C ASP A 98 19.47 -16.98 11.21
N ARG A 99 20.56 -17.75 11.24
CA ARG A 99 20.95 -18.58 10.10
C ARG A 99 20.01 -19.78 9.99
N VAL A 100 19.23 -19.83 8.91
CA VAL A 100 18.34 -20.96 8.62
C VAL A 100 19.11 -22.06 7.89
N SER A 101 19.37 -23.18 8.58
CA SER A 101 19.76 -24.43 7.92
C SER A 101 18.51 -25.27 7.64
N PHE A 102 18.39 -25.79 6.43
CA PHE A 102 17.21 -26.52 5.98
C PHE A 102 17.58 -27.59 4.96
N THR A 103 16.86 -28.71 4.98
CA THR A 103 16.96 -29.78 3.98
C THR A 103 15.54 -30.27 3.71
N GLY A 104 15.16 -30.36 2.43
CA GLY A 104 13.79 -30.65 2.02
C GLY A 104 13.44 -29.95 0.72
N LYS A 105 12.14 -29.78 0.45
CA LYS A 105 11.69 -29.07 -0.76
C LYS A 105 11.81 -27.56 -0.60
N THR A 106 12.02 -26.86 -1.70
CA THR A 106 12.08 -25.40 -1.73
C THR A 106 10.81 -24.75 -1.18
N GLU A 107 9.64 -25.32 -1.47
CA GLU A 107 8.35 -24.84 -0.95
C GLU A 107 8.29 -24.83 0.59
N ASP A 108 8.79 -25.89 1.22
CA ASP A 108 8.80 -26.02 2.67
C ASP A 108 9.68 -24.95 3.33
N LEU A 109 10.84 -24.65 2.70
CA LEU A 109 11.70 -23.55 3.13
C LEU A 109 10.99 -22.20 3.01
N MET A 110 10.32 -21.93 1.88
CA MET A 110 9.58 -20.69 1.66
C MET A 110 8.50 -20.48 2.73
N ARG A 111 7.70 -21.51 3.04
CA ARG A 111 6.68 -21.46 4.10
C ARG A 111 7.30 -21.22 5.48
N LYS A 112 8.44 -21.87 5.77
CA LYS A 112 9.18 -21.67 7.02
C LYS A 112 9.66 -20.23 7.18
N LEU A 113 10.18 -19.62 6.11
CA LEU A 113 10.66 -18.23 6.15
C LEU A 113 9.53 -17.21 6.30
N VAL A 114 8.34 -17.48 5.74
CA VAL A 114 7.17 -16.61 5.88
C VAL A 114 6.61 -16.65 7.31
N ASN A 115 6.57 -17.82 7.94
CA ASN A 115 6.01 -18.00 9.29
C ASN A 115 7.01 -17.75 10.43
N GLY A 116 8.30 -17.64 10.12
CA GLY A 116 9.37 -17.34 11.07
C GLY A 116 9.48 -15.87 11.44
#